data_AF-X1G6Z5-F1
#
_entry.id   AF-X1G6Z5-F1
#
_cell.length_a   1.000
_cell.length_b   1.000
_cell.length_c   1.000
_cell.angle_alpha   90.00
_cell.angle_beta   90.00
_cell.angle_gamma   90.00
#
_symmetry.space_group_name_H-M   'P 1'
#
loop_
_entity.id
_entity.type
_entity.pdbx_description
1 polymer ?
#
loop_
_entity_poly.entity_id
_entity_poly.type
_entity_poly.pdbx_seq_one_letter_code
_entity_poly.pdbx_strand_id
1 'polypeptide(L)'
;MNFEEIKKLLGEDADNLLNHTCTGIPKEMIHVPGPDHLDRVWEHSDRNNLVLNNMERMFNQCGRLAGTGYISILPVDQGIEHTASASFAVNPRYFDP
;
A
#
# COMPACT_ATOMS: atom_id res chain seq x y z
N MET A 1 9.79 -21.62 -6.03
CA MET A 1 9.28 -21.79 -4.67
C MET A 1 7.85 -22.31 -4.76
N ASN A 2 7.62 -23.56 -4.36
CA ASN A 2 6.30 -24.20 -4.36
C ASN A 2 5.71 -24.24 -2.93
N PHE A 3 4.45 -24.64 -2.80
CA PHE A 3 3.73 -24.61 -1.52
C PHE A 3 4.37 -25.50 -0.43
N GLU A 4 4.92 -26.65 -0.82
CA GLU A 4 5.56 -27.57 0.12
C GLU A 4 6.92 -27.07 0.62
N GLU A 5 7.66 -26.35 -0.24
CA GLU A 5 8.87 -25.62 0.17
C GLU A 5 8.54 -24.53 1.19
N ILE A 6 7.43 -23.81 1.00
CA ILE A 6 6.96 -22.77 1.94
C ILE A 6 6.61 -23.40 3.30
N LYS A 7 5.85 -24.50 3.32
CA LYS A 7 5.55 -25.23 4.57
C LYS A 7 6.80 -25.67 5.31
N LYS A 8 7.79 -26.21 4.59
CA LYS A 8 9.05 -26.66 5.18
C LYS A 8 9.84 -25.51 5.81
N LEU A 9 9.81 -24.33 5.19
CA LEU A 9 10.45 -23.11 5.73
C LEU A 9 9.75 -22.60 6.99
N LEU A 10 8.42 -22.72 7.06
CA LEU A 10 7.61 -22.26 8.18
C LEU A 10 7.57 -23.25 9.35
N GLY A 11 7.92 -24.53 9.13
CA GLY A 11 8.06 -25.52 10.19
C GLY A 11 6.77 -25.72 10.99
N GLU A 12 6.88 -25.61 12.32
CA GLU A 12 5.77 -25.82 13.25
C GLU A 12 4.67 -24.74 13.13
N ASP A 13 5.03 -23.53 12.67
CA ASP A 13 4.08 -22.43 12.51
C ASP A 13 3.29 -22.51 11.19
N ALA A 14 3.65 -23.42 10.29
CA ALA A 14 3.08 -23.50 8.95
C ALA A 14 1.54 -23.62 8.97
N ASP A 15 0.99 -24.44 9.87
CA ASP A 15 -0.45 -24.64 9.97
C ASP A 15 -1.16 -23.38 10.47
N ASN A 16 -0.65 -22.80 11.55
CA ASN A 16 -1.19 -21.58 12.15
C ASN A 16 -1.16 -20.39 11.19
N LEU A 17 -0.10 -20.21 10.42
CA LEU A 17 0.08 -19.06 9.52
C LEU A 17 -0.67 -19.22 8.20
N LEU A 18 -0.61 -20.40 7.58
CA LEU A 18 -1.19 -20.61 6.24
C LEU A 18 -2.69 -20.84 6.27
N ASN A 19 -3.23 -21.36 7.37
CA ASN A 19 -4.66 -21.63 7.54
C ASN A 19 -5.38 -20.60 8.41
N HIS A 20 -4.68 -19.54 8.87
CA HIS A 20 -5.31 -18.47 9.64
C HIS A 20 -6.44 -17.81 8.84
N THR A 21 -7.63 -17.75 9.44
CA THR A 21 -8.73 -16.92 8.98
C THR A 21 -8.98 -15.83 10.01
N CYS A 22 -8.91 -14.57 9.60
CA CYS A 22 -9.21 -13.45 10.50
C CYS A 22 -10.68 -13.50 10.93
N THR A 23 -10.92 -13.61 12.23
CA THR A 23 -12.27 -13.58 12.83
C THR A 23 -12.63 -12.22 13.42
N GLY A 24 -11.68 -11.27 13.48
CA GLY A 24 -11.86 -9.97 14.11
C GLY A 24 -12.62 -8.98 13.23
N ILE A 25 -12.21 -8.83 11.96
CA ILE A 25 -12.83 -7.91 11.00
C ILE A 25 -13.38 -8.74 9.83
N PRO A 26 -14.70 -8.77 9.62
CA PRO A 26 -15.30 -9.44 8.47
C PRO A 26 -14.80 -8.85 7.16
N LYS A 27 -14.64 -9.70 6.14
CA LYS A 27 -14.13 -9.30 4.82
C LYS A 27 -15.03 -8.23 4.17
N GLU A 28 -16.32 -8.27 4.46
CA GLU A 28 -17.35 -7.39 3.93
C GLU A 28 -17.21 -5.95 4.43
N MET A 29 -16.52 -5.74 5.55
CA MET A 29 -16.20 -4.41 6.09
C MET A 29 -15.03 -3.73 5.36
N ILE A 30 -14.34 -4.44 4.47
CA ILE A 30 -13.16 -3.91 3.77
C ILE A 30 -13.61 -3.26 2.46
N HIS A 31 -13.35 -1.95 2.33
CA HIS A 31 -13.51 -1.24 1.07
C HIS A 31 -12.34 -1.53 0.13
N VAL A 32 -12.49 -2.57 -0.68
CA VAL A 32 -11.47 -2.97 -1.66
C VAL A 32 -11.32 -1.89 -2.76
N PRO A 33 -10.11 -1.56 -3.22
CA PRO A 33 -9.89 -0.70 -4.38
C PRO A 33 -10.42 -1.34 -5.67
N GLY A 34 -10.81 -0.49 -6.62
CA GLY A 34 -11.34 -0.90 -7.91
C GLY A 34 -11.66 0.31 -8.77
N PRO A 35 -12.14 0.08 -10.02
CA PRO A 35 -12.52 1.16 -10.93
C PRO A 35 -13.66 2.03 -10.39
N ASP A 36 -14.49 1.50 -9.48
CA ASP A 36 -15.62 2.17 -8.84
C ASP A 36 -15.27 2.81 -7.48
N HIS A 37 -13.99 2.84 -7.10
CA HIS A 37 -13.59 3.19 -5.73
C HIS A 37 -14.01 4.62 -5.33
N LEU A 38 -13.95 5.57 -6.25
CA LEU A 38 -14.38 6.95 -5.97
C LEU A 38 -15.89 7.04 -5.76
N ASP A 39 -16.68 6.45 -6.65
CA ASP A 39 -18.14 6.45 -6.55
C ASP A 39 -18.59 5.74 -5.26
N ARG A 40 -18.05 4.55 -5.00
CA ARG A 40 -18.47 3.71 -3.87
C ARG A 40 -18.03 4.23 -2.50
N VAL A 41 -16.86 4.87 -2.41
CA VAL A 41 -16.25 5.23 -1.10
C VAL A 41 -16.21 6.73 -0.86
N TRP A 42 -15.97 7.54 -1.88
CA TRP A 42 -15.66 8.97 -1.72
C TRP A 42 -16.79 9.90 -2.13
N GLU A 43 -17.66 9.52 -3.07
CA GLU A 43 -18.76 10.35 -3.57
C GLU A 43 -19.69 10.84 -2.44
N HIS A 44 -19.97 9.99 -1.47
CA HIS A 44 -20.86 10.30 -0.35
C HIS A 44 -20.13 10.83 0.90
N SER A 45 -18.88 11.24 0.75
CA SER A 45 -18.11 11.88 1.83
C SER A 45 -18.45 13.37 1.97
N ASP A 46 -17.86 14.01 2.97
CA ASP A 46 -17.92 15.47 3.17
C ASP A 46 -16.97 16.26 2.26
N ARG A 47 -16.27 15.60 1.34
CA ARG A 47 -15.35 16.24 0.41
C ARG A 47 -16.10 17.06 -0.62
N ASN A 48 -15.65 18.30 -0.82
CA ASN A 48 -16.21 19.16 -1.85
C ASN A 48 -15.89 18.65 -3.26
N ASN A 49 -16.65 19.15 -4.25
CA ASN A 49 -16.50 18.77 -5.65
C ASN A 49 -15.09 18.97 -6.23
N LEU A 50 -14.35 19.99 -5.74
CA LEU A 50 -12.99 20.24 -6.20
C LEU A 50 -12.03 19.13 -5.73
N VAL A 51 -12.18 18.67 -4.48
CA VAL A 51 -11.41 17.55 -3.96
C VAL A 51 -11.76 16.27 -4.71
N LEU A 52 -13.06 15.98 -4.90
CA LEU A 52 -13.49 14.79 -5.65
C LEU A 52 -12.96 14.76 -7.08
N ASN A 53 -12.97 15.91 -7.78
CA ASN A 53 -12.40 16.01 -9.13
C ASN A 53 -10.88 15.77 -9.15
N ASN A 54 -10.14 16.31 -8.17
CA ASN A 54 -8.70 16.05 -8.06
C ASN A 54 -8.41 14.58 -7.75
N MET A 55 -9.22 13.95 -6.90
CA MET A 55 -9.13 12.51 -6.65
C MET A 55 -9.41 11.73 -7.94
N GLU A 56 -10.44 12.09 -8.71
CA GLU A 56 -10.79 11.43 -9.97
C GLU A 56 -9.63 11.49 -10.97
N ARG A 57 -8.97 12.65 -11.07
CA ARG A 57 -7.77 12.81 -11.88
C ARG A 57 -6.65 11.84 -11.46
N MET A 58 -6.42 11.72 -10.16
CA MET A 58 -5.35 10.89 -9.61
C MET A 58 -5.63 9.39 -9.72
N PHE A 59 -6.85 8.96 -9.44
CA PHE A 59 -7.22 7.53 -9.40
C PHE A 59 -7.61 6.97 -10.77
N ASN A 60 -8.22 7.77 -11.65
CA ASN A 60 -8.87 7.26 -12.86
C ASN A 60 -8.34 7.85 -14.18
N GLN A 61 -7.66 9.00 -14.17
CA GLN A 61 -7.27 9.69 -15.42
C GLN A 61 -5.75 9.71 -15.66
N CYS A 62 -4.93 9.60 -14.62
CA CYS A 62 -3.49 9.77 -14.70
C CYS A 62 -2.70 8.52 -14.27
N GLY A 63 -1.55 8.30 -14.92
CA GLY A 63 -0.59 7.28 -14.52
C GLY A 63 -0.95 5.86 -14.96
N ARG A 64 -0.09 4.91 -14.60
CA ARG A 64 -0.20 3.50 -15.03
C ARG A 64 -1.23 2.69 -14.25
N LEU A 65 -1.64 3.17 -13.08
CA LEU A 65 -2.62 2.52 -12.21
C LEU A 65 -4.02 3.13 -12.33
N ALA A 66 -4.23 4.00 -13.32
CA ALA A 66 -5.53 4.61 -13.59
C ALA A 66 -6.64 3.54 -13.70
N GLY A 67 -7.76 3.74 -12.99
CA GLY A 67 -8.92 2.83 -13.01
C GLY A 67 -8.75 1.56 -12.17
N THR A 68 -7.63 1.38 -11.46
CA THR A 68 -7.43 0.22 -10.58
C THR A 68 -7.88 0.48 -9.14
N GLY A 69 -8.15 1.75 -8.78
CA GLY A 69 -8.36 2.18 -7.40
C GLY A 69 -7.09 2.25 -6.55
N TYR A 70 -5.92 1.93 -7.13
CA TYR A 70 -4.62 2.08 -6.48
C TYR A 70 -3.92 3.35 -6.96
N ILE A 71 -3.13 3.95 -6.06
CA ILE A 71 -2.21 5.03 -6.38
C ILE A 71 -0.80 4.67 -5.91
N SER A 72 0.19 4.97 -6.75
CA SER A 72 1.59 4.84 -6.40
C SER A 72 2.19 6.24 -6.30
N ILE A 73 2.59 6.62 -5.08
CA ILE A 73 3.20 7.91 -4.79
C ILE A 73 4.65 7.65 -4.40
N LEU A 74 5.57 8.34 -5.07
CA LEU A 74 6.97 8.38 -4.67
C LEU A 74 7.18 9.60 -3.77
N PRO A 75 7.31 9.44 -2.44
CA PRO A 75 7.66 10.54 -1.56
C PRO A 75 9.10 10.99 -1.85
N VAL A 76 9.30 12.28 -2.09
CA VAL A 76 10.60 12.90 -2.41
C VAL A 76 10.93 14.08 -1.49
N ASP A 77 10.20 14.20 -0.40
CA ASP A 77 10.32 15.22 0.65
C ASP A 77 11.38 14.91 1.72
N GLN A 78 12.02 13.74 1.65
CA GLN A 78 13.04 13.31 2.62
C GLN A 78 14.18 14.32 2.84
N GLY A 79 14.54 15.11 1.82
CA GLY A 79 15.58 16.13 1.93
C GLY A 79 15.22 17.28 2.88
N ILE A 80 13.92 17.57 3.05
CA ILE A 80 13.41 18.56 4.00
C ILE A 80 13.24 17.90 5.38
N GLU A 81 12.69 16.69 5.42
CA GLU A 81 12.39 15.99 6.69
C GLU A 81 13.64 15.55 7.45
N HIS A 82 14.71 15.19 6.74
CA HIS A 82 15.92 14.63 7.35
C HIS A 82 17.21 15.41 7.03
N THR A 83 17.11 16.51 6.27
CA THR A 83 18.27 17.30 5.82
C THR A 83 19.27 16.43 5.03
N ALA A 84 20.37 17.02 4.54
CA ALA A 84 21.41 16.32 3.78
C ALA A 84 22.02 15.11 4.52
N SER A 85 21.92 15.03 5.85
CA SER A 85 22.48 13.93 6.63
C SER A 85 21.87 12.57 6.30
N ALA A 86 20.61 12.46 5.89
CA ALA A 86 20.04 11.15 5.52
C ALA A 86 20.50 10.63 4.16
N SER A 87 20.82 11.52 3.21
CA SER A 87 21.30 11.13 1.87
C SER A 87 22.82 10.92 1.81
N PHE A 88 23.57 11.48 2.75
CA PHE A 88 25.05 11.46 2.73
C PHE A 88 25.70 10.89 4.00
N ALA A 89 24.94 10.48 5.03
CA ALA A 89 25.52 9.74 6.14
C ALA A 89 26.06 8.40 5.64
N VAL A 90 27.36 8.19 5.82
CA VAL A 90 28.03 6.91 5.59
C VAL A 90 27.31 5.87 6.42
N ASN A 91 26.74 4.85 5.78
CA ASN A 91 26.20 3.70 6.47
C ASN A 91 27.37 2.86 7.00
N PRO A 92 27.71 2.89 8.31
CA PRO A 92 28.94 2.27 8.81
C PRO A 92 28.92 0.75 8.63
N ARG A 93 27.72 0.16 8.52
CA ARG A 93 27.50 -1.27 8.34
C ARG A 93 27.82 -1.77 6.91
N TYR A 94 27.96 -0.86 5.94
CA TYR A 94 28.28 -1.19 4.54
C TYR A 94 29.73 -0.85 4.16
N PHE A 95 30.49 -0.18 5.03
CA PHE A 95 31.83 0.34 4.71
C PHE A 95 32.97 -0.27 5.55
N ASP A 96 32.70 -1.35 6.29
CA ASP A 96 33.76 -2.19 6.92
C ASP A 96 33.50 -3.68 6.59
N PRO A 97 34.09 -4.22 5.50
CA PRO A 97 34.05 -5.65 5.15
C PRO A 97 35.00 -6.51 6.00
#